data_AF-A0A7W1SAW9-F1
#
_entry.id   AF-A0A7W1SAW9-F1
#
_cell.length_a   1.000
_cell.length_b   1.000
_cell.length_c   1.000
_cell.angle_alpha   90.00
_cell.angle_beta   90.00
_cell.angle_gamma   90.00
#
_symmetry.space_group_name_H-M   'P 1'
#
loop_
_entity.id
_entity.type
_entity.pdbx_description
1 polymer ?
#
loop_
_entity_poly.entity_id
_entity_poly.type
_entity_poly.pdbx_seq_one_letter_code
_entity_poly.pdbx_strand_id
1 'polypeptide(L)'
;MNWLTKYWKWIALGVLLIAISSATAFLPVKDWVKAFSEWVQTLGALGVVLFIVAYALATVFFLPGWIFTVAAGLVYGVIGGTAVALAGAIIGSTLAFLCGRYLVRDRVRAATKGNRKFAAIDDAIGKQGWKIVGLLRLSPLIPFNLSNYFYGVTAVGFLPYVIASAIGMLPGTLLYAYLGGAGKAGLSGGGGGSPLKYVFLGIGLVATIAVTVIISRAAKKALAKTGATKKK
;
A
#
# COMPACT_ATOMS: atom_id res chain seq x y z
N MET A 1 -25.69 3.96 -32.12
CA MET A 1 -24.22 4.15 -32.04
C MET A 1 -23.73 4.30 -30.58
N ASN A 2 -24.17 3.47 -29.63
CA ASN A 2 -23.89 3.65 -28.17
C ASN A 2 -23.17 2.46 -27.52
N TRP A 3 -22.73 1.47 -28.30
CA TRP A 3 -22.03 0.29 -27.76
C TRP A 3 -20.54 0.57 -27.51
N LEU A 4 -19.90 1.35 -28.39
CA LEU A 4 -18.49 1.74 -28.25
C LEU A 4 -18.23 2.53 -26.96
N THR A 5 -19.10 3.48 -26.59
CA THR A 5 -18.98 4.23 -25.32
C THR A 5 -19.21 3.35 -24.08
N LYS A 6 -20.03 2.29 -24.21
CA LYS A 6 -20.32 1.33 -23.14
C LYS A 6 -19.14 0.39 -22.87
N TYR A 7 -18.42 -0.04 -23.91
CA TYR A 7 -17.31 -1.00 -23.79
C TYR A 7 -15.92 -0.38 -23.90
N TRP A 8 -15.80 0.92 -24.22
CA TRP A 8 -14.51 1.63 -24.35
C TRP A 8 -13.58 1.42 -23.14
N LYS A 9 -14.10 1.41 -21.91
CA LYS A 9 -13.28 1.17 -20.70
C LYS A 9 -12.66 -0.24 -20.69
N TRP A 10 -13.37 -1.24 -21.19
CA TRP A 10 -12.89 -2.62 -21.30
C TRP A 10 -11.94 -2.80 -22.47
N ILE A 11 -12.21 -2.12 -23.60
CA ILE A 11 -11.32 -2.10 -24.77
C ILE A 11 -10.00 -1.41 -24.41
N ALA A 12 -10.06 -0.24 -23.76
CA ALA A 12 -8.87 0.49 -23.29
C ALA A 12 -8.08 -0.33 -22.27
N LEU A 13 -8.75 -1.04 -21.35
CA LEU A 13 -8.09 -1.96 -20.43
C LEU A 13 -7.40 -3.11 -21.18
N GLY A 14 -8.08 -3.71 -22.16
CA GLY A 14 -7.52 -4.76 -23.00
C GLY A 14 -6.29 -4.29 -23.78
N VAL A 15 -6.36 -3.12 -24.42
CA VAL A 15 -5.23 -2.51 -25.13
C VAL A 15 -4.08 -2.19 -24.18
N LEU A 16 -4.36 -1.68 -22.98
CA LEU A 16 -3.33 -1.39 -21.97
C LEU A 16 -2.64 -2.67 -21.49
N LEU A 17 -3.39 -3.75 -21.25
CA LEU A 17 -2.84 -5.05 -20.89
C LEU A 17 -1.98 -5.63 -22.01
N ILE A 18 -2.44 -5.55 -23.27
CA ILE A 18 -1.66 -5.98 -24.43
C ILE A 18 -0.39 -5.13 -24.57
N ALA A 19 -0.47 -3.80 -24.41
CA ALA A 19 0.69 -2.92 -24.47
C ALA A 19 1.72 -3.24 -23.37
N ILE A 20 1.29 -3.49 -22.13
CA ILE A 20 2.15 -3.89 -21.02
C ILE A 20 2.79 -5.26 -21.30
N SER A 21 2.02 -6.25 -21.77
CA SER A 21 2.54 -7.56 -22.15
C SER A 21 3.52 -7.47 -23.31
N SER A 22 3.24 -6.63 -24.31
CA SER A 22 4.12 -6.40 -25.46
C SER A 22 5.41 -5.70 -25.03
N ALA A 23 5.33 -4.72 -24.12
CA ALA A 23 6.50 -4.04 -23.57
C ALA A 23 7.45 -5.03 -22.85
N THR A 24 6.94 -6.09 -22.21
CA THR A 24 7.79 -7.14 -21.62
C THR A 24 8.48 -8.04 -22.64
N ALA A 25 8.04 -8.05 -23.91
CA ALA A 25 8.70 -8.75 -25.00
C ALA A 25 9.81 -7.93 -25.65
N PHE A 26 9.69 -6.60 -25.67
CA PHE A 26 10.66 -5.69 -26.28
C PHE A 26 11.67 -5.09 -25.30
N LEU A 27 11.34 -5.01 -24.01
CA LEU A 27 12.23 -4.51 -22.97
C LEU A 27 12.84 -5.67 -22.17
N PRO A 28 14.14 -5.62 -21.82
CA PRO A 28 14.81 -6.63 -20.98
C PRO A 28 14.43 -6.50 -19.50
N VAL A 29 13.13 -6.37 -19.22
CA VAL A 29 12.58 -6.17 -17.86
C VAL A 29 12.98 -7.33 -16.96
N LYS A 30 13.03 -8.56 -17.49
CA LYS A 30 13.46 -9.75 -16.76
C LYS A 30 14.90 -9.61 -16.26
N ASP A 31 15.80 -9.15 -17.12
CA ASP A 31 17.22 -9.00 -16.80
C ASP A 31 17.45 -7.87 -15.82
N TRP A 32 16.77 -6.73 -15.98
CA TRP A 32 16.85 -5.62 -15.01
C TRP A 32 16.34 -6.02 -13.63
N VAL A 33 15.21 -6.71 -13.58
CA VAL A 33 14.60 -7.18 -12.34
C VAL A 33 15.51 -8.20 -11.65
N LYS A 34 16.13 -9.10 -12.42
CA LYS A 34 17.08 -10.09 -11.91
C LYS A 34 18.36 -9.41 -11.40
N ALA A 35 18.98 -8.55 -12.20
CA ALA A 35 20.19 -7.80 -11.84
C ALA A 35 19.98 -6.94 -10.58
N PHE A 36 18.86 -6.23 -10.49
CA PHE A 36 18.49 -5.46 -9.30
C PHE A 36 18.33 -6.37 -8.08
N SER A 37 17.62 -7.49 -8.23
CA SER A 37 17.39 -8.43 -7.13
C SER A 37 18.67 -9.06 -6.64
N GLU A 38 19.58 -9.44 -7.54
CA GLU A 38 20.89 -10.00 -7.22
C GLU A 38 21.77 -8.95 -6.55
N TRP A 39 21.87 -7.74 -7.12
CA TRP A 39 22.61 -6.64 -6.52
C TRP A 39 22.16 -6.33 -5.09
N VAL A 40 20.85 -6.18 -4.86
CA VAL A 40 20.33 -5.94 -3.51
C VAL A 40 20.62 -7.11 -2.56
N GLN A 41 20.58 -8.36 -3.05
CA GLN A 41 20.89 -9.53 -2.25
C GLN A 41 22.40 -9.65 -1.92
N THR A 42 23.30 -9.22 -2.80
CA THR A 42 24.76 -9.20 -2.50
C THR A 42 25.11 -8.29 -1.33
N LEU A 43 24.28 -7.28 -1.05
CA LEU A 43 24.45 -6.37 0.08
C LEU A 43 24.02 -7.00 1.43
N GLY A 44 23.39 -8.17 1.42
CA GLY A 44 22.93 -8.87 2.63
C GLY A 44 22.04 -8.01 3.52
N ALA A 45 22.40 -7.88 4.80
CA ALA A 45 21.66 -7.08 5.78
C ALA A 45 21.62 -5.58 5.42
N LEU A 46 22.68 -5.05 4.80
CA LEU A 46 22.72 -3.65 4.36
C LEU A 46 21.68 -3.38 3.27
N GLY A 47 21.48 -4.34 2.36
CA GLY A 47 20.45 -4.25 1.32
C GLY A 47 19.04 -4.09 1.91
N VAL A 48 18.74 -4.83 2.98
CA VAL A 48 17.46 -4.72 3.70
C VAL A 48 17.27 -3.32 4.30
N VAL A 49 18.29 -2.80 4.99
CA VAL A 49 18.25 -1.46 5.59
C VAL A 49 18.07 -0.38 4.54
N LEU A 50 18.84 -0.43 3.45
CA LEU A 50 18.74 0.53 2.34
C LEU A 50 17.37 0.49 1.68
N PHE A 51 16.78 -0.70 1.51
CA PHE A 51 15.43 -0.84 0.97
C PHE A 51 14.38 -0.18 1.86
N ILE A 52 14.46 -0.41 3.18
CA ILE A 52 13.57 0.20 4.18
C ILE A 52 13.68 1.73 4.14
N VAL A 53 14.91 2.26 4.10
CA VAL A 53 15.17 3.70 4.02
C VAL A 53 14.62 4.28 2.72
N ALA A 54 14.87 3.63 1.58
CA ALA A 54 14.36 4.06 0.29
C ALA A 54 12.83 4.09 0.26
N TYR A 55 12.16 3.06 0.79
CA TYR A 55 10.71 3.03 0.96
C TYR A 55 10.24 4.20 1.83
N ALA A 56 10.87 4.40 2.97
CA ALA A 56 10.48 5.44 3.92
C ALA A 56 10.57 6.84 3.29
N LEU A 57 11.67 7.13 2.60
CA LEU A 57 11.86 8.38 1.86
C LEU A 57 10.84 8.52 0.74
N ALA A 58 10.60 7.46 -0.03
CA ALA A 58 9.59 7.44 -1.09
C ALA A 58 8.19 7.79 -0.55
N THR A 59 7.84 7.28 0.63
CA THR A 59 6.58 7.62 1.31
C THR A 59 6.49 9.11 1.67
N VAL A 60 7.58 9.69 2.16
CA VAL A 60 7.66 11.13 2.50
C VAL A 60 7.58 12.00 1.24
N PHE A 61 8.22 11.57 0.14
CA PHE A 61 8.21 12.29 -1.13
C PHE A 61 7.01 11.97 -2.03
N PHE A 62 5.92 11.42 -1.47
CA PHE A 62 4.68 11.13 -2.19
C PHE A 62 4.81 10.12 -3.34
N LEU A 63 5.88 9.33 -3.39
CA LEU A 63 6.02 8.27 -4.37
C LEU A 63 5.05 7.10 -4.08
N PRO A 64 4.63 6.33 -5.11
CA PRO A 64 3.66 5.25 -4.91
C PRO A 64 4.26 4.06 -4.14
N GLY A 65 3.87 3.91 -2.86
CA GLY A 65 4.41 2.86 -1.99
C GLY A 65 4.17 1.42 -2.47
N TRP A 66 3.10 1.16 -3.23
CA TRP A 66 2.77 -0.18 -3.74
C TRP A 66 3.88 -0.73 -4.65
N ILE A 67 4.61 0.13 -5.37
CA ILE A 67 5.74 -0.26 -6.23
C ILE A 67 6.84 -0.88 -5.35
N PHE A 68 7.16 -0.23 -4.24
CA PHE A 68 8.14 -0.71 -3.28
C PHE A 68 7.66 -1.98 -2.56
N THR A 69 6.37 -2.12 -2.29
CA THR A 69 5.82 -3.34 -1.70
C THR A 69 5.95 -4.55 -2.63
N VAL A 70 5.61 -4.38 -3.91
CA VAL A 70 5.79 -5.43 -4.93
C VAL A 70 7.27 -5.75 -5.12
N ALA A 71 8.13 -4.73 -5.21
CA ALA A 71 9.57 -4.91 -5.32
C ALA A 71 10.15 -5.66 -4.11
N ALA A 72 9.71 -5.37 -2.88
CA ALA A 72 10.14 -6.10 -1.70
C ALA A 72 9.76 -7.59 -1.78
N GLY A 73 8.54 -7.89 -2.23
CA GLY A 73 8.08 -9.25 -2.48
C GLY A 73 8.91 -9.98 -3.53
N LEU A 74 9.32 -9.26 -4.58
CA LEU A 74 10.14 -9.79 -5.66
C LEU A 74 11.58 -10.08 -5.20
N VAL A 75 12.18 -9.20 -4.41
CA VAL A 75 13.56 -9.35 -3.94
C VAL A 75 13.63 -10.40 -2.81
N TYR A 76 12.81 -10.24 -1.77
CA TYR A 76 12.91 -10.99 -0.51
C TYR A 76 11.86 -12.11 -0.35
N GLY A 77 11.05 -12.37 -1.38
CA GLY A 77 9.95 -13.33 -1.32
C GLY A 77 8.76 -12.82 -0.52
N VAL A 78 7.72 -13.65 -0.36
CA VAL A 78 6.45 -13.22 0.24
C VAL A 78 6.61 -12.79 1.70
N ILE A 79 7.19 -13.64 2.55
CA ILE A 79 7.30 -13.38 3.99
C ILE A 79 8.32 -12.27 4.27
N GLY A 80 9.54 -12.43 3.75
CA GLY A 80 10.60 -11.43 3.90
C GLY A 80 10.22 -10.08 3.30
N GLY A 81 9.65 -10.10 2.08
CA GLY A 81 9.17 -8.89 1.41
C GLY A 81 8.04 -8.20 2.16
N THR A 82 7.11 -8.96 2.77
CA THR A 82 6.07 -8.38 3.63
C THR A 82 6.69 -7.69 4.84
N ALA A 83 7.63 -8.33 5.53
CA ALA A 83 8.28 -7.75 6.70
C ALA A 83 9.06 -6.47 6.35
N VAL A 84 9.87 -6.51 5.30
CA VAL A 84 10.68 -5.37 4.83
C VAL A 84 9.79 -4.22 4.35
N ALA A 85 8.76 -4.51 3.55
CA ALA A 85 7.83 -3.49 3.08
C ALA A 85 7.01 -2.89 4.22
N LEU A 86 6.57 -3.71 5.18
CA LEU A 86 5.82 -3.23 6.34
C LEU A 86 6.68 -2.32 7.21
N ALA A 87 7.95 -2.69 7.45
CA ALA A 87 8.90 -1.84 8.17
C ALA A 87 9.12 -0.49 7.46
N GLY A 88 9.38 -0.52 6.14
CA GLY A 88 9.52 0.69 5.32
C GLY A 88 8.28 1.57 5.33
N ALA A 89 7.09 0.97 5.19
CA ALA A 89 5.82 1.67 5.23
C ALA A 89 5.51 2.28 6.61
N ILE A 90 5.80 1.56 7.70
CA ILE A 90 5.62 2.08 9.06
C ILE A 90 6.56 3.25 9.30
N ILE A 91 7.85 3.11 8.99
CA ILE A 91 8.84 4.18 9.19
C ILE A 91 8.47 5.40 8.32
N GLY A 92 8.22 5.21 7.03
CA GLY A 92 7.84 6.28 6.11
C GLY A 92 6.55 7.00 6.52
N SER A 93 5.51 6.24 6.86
CA SER A 93 4.24 6.82 7.30
C SER A 93 4.36 7.51 8.66
N THR A 94 5.26 7.06 9.52
CA THR A 94 5.58 7.71 10.79
C THR A 94 6.32 9.02 10.57
N LEU A 95 7.33 9.05 9.69
CA LEU A 95 8.03 10.28 9.34
C LEU A 95 7.08 11.32 8.73
N ALA A 96 6.26 10.92 7.75
CA ALA A 96 5.25 11.80 7.15
C ALA A 96 4.23 12.33 8.19
N PHE A 97 3.82 11.48 9.13
CA PHE A 97 2.98 11.88 10.26
C PHE A 97 3.68 12.93 11.15
N LEU A 98 4.95 12.72 11.49
CA LEU A 98 5.72 13.66 12.32
C LEU A 98 5.94 14.99 11.59
N CYS A 99 6.22 14.96 10.29
CA CYS A 99 6.25 16.17 9.46
C CYS A 99 4.92 16.92 9.51
N GLY A 100 3.79 16.22 9.36
CA GLY A 100 2.47 16.82 9.51
C GLY A 100 2.24 17.41 10.90
N ARG A 101 2.66 16.69 11.95
CA ARG A 101 2.48 17.05 13.36
C ARG A 101 3.25 18.30 13.78
N TYR A 102 4.51 18.42 13.35
CA TYR A 102 5.41 19.47 13.82
C TYR A 102 5.61 20.62 12.83
N LEU A 103 5.48 20.38 11.51
CA LEU A 103 5.74 21.42 10.50
C LEU A 103 4.45 22.08 9.99
N VAL A 104 3.34 21.35 9.98
CA VAL A 104 2.11 21.74 9.25
C VAL A 104 0.92 21.98 10.18
N ARG A 105 0.86 21.31 11.33
CA ARG A 105 -0.30 21.28 12.22
C ARG A 105 -0.80 22.66 12.64
N ASP A 106 0.09 23.54 13.08
CA ASP A 106 -0.31 24.86 13.59
C ASP A 106 -0.87 25.75 12.49
N ARG A 107 -0.26 25.70 11.29
CA ARG A 107 -0.76 26.42 10.10
C ARG A 107 -2.14 25.93 9.70
N VAL A 108 -2.37 24.61 9.69
CA VAL A 108 -3.69 24.06 9.35
C VAL A 108 -4.72 24.37 10.43
N ARG A 109 -4.36 24.29 11.72
CA ARG A 109 -5.27 24.68 12.81
C ARG A 109 -5.68 26.15 12.73
N ALA A 110 -4.73 27.04 12.40
CA ALA A 110 -5.04 28.45 12.17
C ALA A 110 -5.95 28.63 10.94
N ALA A 111 -5.64 28.00 9.81
CA ALA A 111 -6.41 28.11 8.56
C ALA A 111 -7.81 27.50 8.65
N THR A 112 -8.01 26.51 9.51
CA THR A 112 -9.29 25.80 9.71
C THR A 112 -10.08 26.30 10.92
N LYS A 113 -9.61 27.37 11.57
CA LYS A 113 -10.27 27.95 12.75
C LYS A 113 -11.71 28.34 12.39
N GLY A 114 -12.68 27.82 13.14
CA GLY A 114 -14.12 28.02 12.87
C GLY A 114 -14.78 26.98 11.96
N ASN A 115 -14.02 26.07 11.32
CA ASN A 115 -14.60 25.00 10.52
C ASN A 115 -15.12 23.86 11.41
N ARG A 116 -16.44 23.85 11.65
CA ARG A 116 -17.12 22.83 12.47
C ARG A 116 -16.87 21.39 11.98
N LYS A 117 -16.71 21.17 10.67
CA LYS A 117 -16.44 19.82 10.13
C LYS A 117 -15.04 19.35 10.51
N PHE A 118 -14.04 20.21 10.38
CA PHE A 118 -12.66 19.87 10.74
C PHE A 118 -12.54 19.58 12.25
N ALA A 119 -13.15 20.42 13.09
CA ALA A 119 -13.16 20.22 14.54
C ALA A 119 -13.82 18.88 14.94
N ALA A 120 -14.94 18.52 14.31
CA ALA A 120 -15.61 17.24 14.56
C ALA A 120 -14.75 16.03 14.14
N ILE A 121 -14.04 16.13 13.02
CA ILE A 121 -13.12 15.08 12.56
C ILE A 121 -11.91 14.97 13.51
N ASP A 122 -11.34 16.10 13.94
CA ASP A 122 -10.22 16.14 14.88
C ASP A 122 -10.58 15.51 16.23
N ASP A 123 -11.76 15.83 16.78
CA ASP A 123 -12.27 15.27 18.04
C ASP A 123 -12.57 13.76 17.93
N ALA A 124 -13.23 13.32 16.85
CA ALA A 124 -13.51 11.91 16.62
C ALA A 124 -12.22 11.09 16.54
N ILE A 125 -11.24 11.58 15.77
CA ILE A 125 -9.91 10.97 15.63
C ILE A 125 -9.13 11.03 16.96
N GLY A 126 -9.28 12.08 17.76
CA GLY A 126 -8.68 12.15 19.09
C GLY A 126 -9.20 11.06 20.03
N LYS A 127 -10.52 10.84 20.07
CA LYS A 127 -11.17 9.88 20.98
C LYS A 127 -11.02 8.42 20.56
N GLN A 128 -11.08 8.12 19.27
CA GLN A 128 -11.04 6.75 18.73
C GLN A 128 -9.97 6.55 17.66
N GLY A 129 -8.83 7.23 17.81
CA GLY A 129 -7.78 7.32 16.80
C GLY A 129 -7.30 5.99 16.25
N TRP A 130 -7.08 4.99 17.12
CA TRP A 130 -6.75 3.63 16.69
C TRP A 130 -7.76 3.06 15.70
N LYS A 131 -9.05 3.08 16.07
CA LYS A 131 -10.13 2.47 15.28
C LYS A 131 -10.31 3.20 13.96
N ILE A 132 -10.32 4.54 13.99
CA ILE A 132 -10.53 5.36 12.80
C ILE A 132 -9.36 5.22 11.84
N VAL A 133 -8.12 5.32 12.33
CA VAL A 133 -6.92 5.14 11.50
C VAL A 133 -6.92 3.73 10.89
N GLY A 134 -7.12 2.68 11.69
CA GLY A 134 -7.15 1.30 11.20
C GLY A 134 -8.22 1.07 10.13
N LEU A 135 -9.44 1.53 10.36
CA LEU A 135 -10.55 1.41 9.39
C LEU A 135 -10.26 2.18 8.10
N LEU A 136 -9.69 3.38 8.20
CA LEU A 136 -9.33 4.19 7.04
C LEU A 136 -8.13 3.62 6.28
N ARG A 137 -7.19 2.94 6.93
CA ARG A 137 -6.08 2.22 6.26
C ARG A 137 -6.57 1.03 5.46
N LEU A 138 -7.56 0.31 5.97
CA LEU A 138 -8.22 -0.80 5.28
C LEU A 138 -9.15 -0.34 4.15
N SER A 139 -9.45 0.96 4.11
CA SER A 139 -10.34 1.56 3.14
C SER A 139 -9.55 2.33 2.07
N PRO A 140 -9.81 2.13 0.78
CA PRO A 140 -9.14 2.87 -0.31
C PRO A 140 -9.66 4.31 -0.46
N LEU A 141 -10.25 4.90 0.58
CA LEU A 141 -10.91 6.21 0.50
C LEU A 141 -9.93 7.37 0.42
N ILE A 142 -8.78 7.26 1.08
CA ILE A 142 -7.78 8.33 1.15
C ILE A 142 -6.46 7.81 0.61
N PRO A 143 -5.80 8.52 -0.32
CA PRO A 143 -4.46 8.15 -0.78
C PRO A 143 -3.48 8.00 0.39
N PHE A 144 -2.70 6.92 0.36
CA PHE A 144 -1.79 6.54 1.44
C PHE A 144 -0.88 7.70 1.89
N ASN A 145 -0.19 8.34 0.96
CA ASN A 145 0.75 9.42 1.24
C ASN A 145 0.05 10.62 1.91
N LEU A 146 -1.07 11.06 1.34
CA LEU A 146 -1.84 12.19 1.88
C LEU A 146 -2.39 11.88 3.28
N SER A 147 -2.89 10.66 3.50
CA SER A 147 -3.45 10.25 4.78
C SER A 147 -2.43 10.36 5.92
N ASN A 148 -1.14 10.05 5.66
CA ASN A 148 -0.08 10.11 6.66
C ASN A 148 0.07 11.52 7.26
N TYR A 149 0.14 12.55 6.39
CA TYR A 149 0.22 13.95 6.82
C TYR A 149 -1.07 14.42 7.47
N PHE A 150 -2.22 14.00 6.93
CA PHE A 150 -3.52 14.34 7.49
C PHE A 150 -3.64 13.90 8.95
N TYR A 151 -3.30 12.64 9.27
CA TYR A 151 -3.28 12.15 10.65
C TYR A 151 -2.27 12.90 11.53
N GLY A 152 -1.14 13.34 10.95
CA GLY A 152 -0.17 14.19 11.66
C GLY A 152 -0.78 15.49 12.16
N VAL A 153 -1.67 16.09 11.38
CA VAL A 153 -2.34 17.35 11.74
C VAL A 153 -3.45 17.15 12.78
N THR A 154 -4.06 15.96 12.84
CA THR A 154 -5.14 15.69 13.80
C THR A 154 -4.64 15.41 15.22
N ALA A 155 -5.57 15.21 16.15
CA ALA A 155 -5.35 14.94 17.57
C ALA A 155 -5.01 13.47 17.89
N VAL A 156 -4.84 12.59 16.90
CA VAL A 156 -4.50 11.19 17.16
C VAL A 156 -3.18 11.09 17.93
N GLY A 157 -3.11 10.16 18.89
CA GLY A 157 -1.86 9.84 19.58
C GLY A 157 -0.87 9.14 18.65
N PHE A 158 0.43 9.34 18.89
CA PHE A 158 1.51 8.73 18.10
C PHE A 158 1.43 7.20 18.10
N LEU A 159 1.38 6.56 19.28
CA LEU A 159 1.32 5.10 19.38
C LEU A 159 0.04 4.51 18.77
N PRO A 160 -1.17 5.03 19.07
CA PRO A 160 -2.39 4.59 18.39
C PRO A 160 -2.29 4.67 16.86
N TYR A 161 -1.66 5.71 16.32
CA TYR A 161 -1.45 5.85 14.88
C TYR A 161 -0.50 4.79 14.31
N VAL A 162 0.68 4.61 14.92
CA VAL A 162 1.73 3.69 14.44
C VAL A 162 1.21 2.26 14.45
N ILE A 163 0.67 1.82 15.59
CA ILE A 163 0.23 0.43 15.74
C ILE A 163 -1.00 0.19 14.84
N ALA A 164 -1.93 1.16 14.70
CA ALA A 164 -3.12 0.98 13.84
C ALA A 164 -2.74 0.92 12.37
N SER A 165 -1.72 1.71 11.98
CA SER A 165 -1.14 1.68 10.64
C SER A 165 -0.45 0.35 10.37
N ALA A 166 0.34 -0.17 11.32
CA ALA A 166 1.01 -1.47 11.18
C ALA A 166 0.00 -2.61 10.93
N ILE A 167 -1.05 -2.69 11.75
CA ILE A 167 -2.08 -3.73 11.58
C ILE A 167 -2.93 -3.49 10.34
N GLY A 168 -3.37 -2.24 10.10
CA GLY A 168 -4.23 -1.90 8.98
C GLY A 168 -3.57 -2.05 7.61
N MET A 169 -2.25 -1.90 7.52
CA MET A 169 -1.52 -2.07 6.26
C MET A 169 -1.22 -3.54 5.95
N LEU A 170 -1.10 -4.40 6.97
CA LEU A 170 -0.60 -5.77 6.82
C LEU A 170 -1.31 -6.61 5.74
N PRO A 171 -2.66 -6.65 5.64
CA PRO A 171 -3.32 -7.42 4.58
C PRO A 171 -2.98 -6.93 3.17
N GLY A 172 -2.96 -5.61 2.98
CA GLY A 172 -2.60 -5.00 1.69
C GLY A 172 -1.12 -5.22 1.35
N THR A 173 -0.24 -5.07 2.34
CA THR A 173 1.20 -5.32 2.18
C THR A 173 1.46 -6.77 1.78
N LEU A 174 0.80 -7.73 2.44
CA LEU A 174 0.91 -9.14 2.12
C LEU A 174 0.44 -9.43 0.69
N LEU A 175 -0.68 -8.85 0.26
CA LEU A 175 -1.18 -9.01 -1.11
C LEU A 175 -0.17 -8.52 -2.15
N TYR A 176 0.37 -7.31 -1.99
CA TYR A 176 1.33 -6.76 -2.96
C TYR A 176 2.69 -7.46 -2.92
N ALA A 177 3.18 -7.81 -1.73
CA ALA A 177 4.41 -8.60 -1.60
C ALA A 177 4.24 -10.01 -2.19
N TYR A 178 3.06 -10.60 -2.03
CA TYR A 178 2.71 -11.85 -2.67
C TYR A 178 2.76 -11.74 -4.21
N LEU A 179 2.21 -10.67 -4.80
CA LEU A 179 2.28 -10.43 -6.25
C LEU A 179 3.73 -10.35 -6.74
N GLY A 180 4.60 -9.66 -5.99
CA GLY A 180 6.04 -9.61 -6.28
C GLY A 180 6.72 -10.98 -6.20
N GLY A 181 6.44 -11.74 -5.14
CA GLY A 181 6.99 -13.08 -4.93
C GLY A 181 6.54 -14.09 -5.99
N ALA A 182 5.27 -14.03 -6.40
CA ALA A 182 4.74 -14.83 -7.50
C ALA A 182 5.41 -14.44 -8.83
N GLY A 183 5.65 -13.14 -9.06
CA GLY A 183 6.45 -12.65 -10.20
C GLY A 183 7.86 -13.25 -10.23
N LYS A 184 8.57 -13.26 -9.08
CA LYS A 184 9.89 -13.90 -8.96
C LYS A 184 9.83 -15.39 -9.34
N ALA A 185 8.81 -16.11 -8.89
CA ALA A 185 8.62 -17.53 -9.20
C ALA A 185 8.36 -17.77 -10.69
N GLY A 186 7.57 -16.91 -11.35
CA GLY A 186 7.35 -16.99 -12.80
C GLY A 186 8.59 -16.65 -13.63
N LEU A 187 9.41 -15.68 -13.17
CA LEU A 187 10.65 -15.29 -13.84
C LEU A 187 11.78 -16.33 -13.71
N SER A 188 11.79 -17.09 -12.62
CA SER A 188 12.72 -18.21 -12.41
C SER A 188 12.27 -19.52 -13.08
N GLY A 189 11.12 -19.51 -13.75
CA GLY A 189 10.48 -20.67 -14.37
C GLY A 189 11.01 -21.05 -15.74
N GLY A 190 12.28 -21.48 -15.80
CA GLY A 190 12.74 -22.52 -16.71
C GLY A 190 12.87 -23.84 -15.93
N GLY A 191 11.92 -24.77 -16.11
CA GLY A 191 12.14 -26.22 -15.91
C GLY A 191 12.08 -26.88 -14.51
N GLY A 192 12.02 -26.16 -13.37
CA GLY A 192 12.21 -26.81 -12.05
C GLY A 192 11.11 -26.67 -10.99
N GLY A 193 10.08 -25.84 -11.20
CA GLY A 193 9.03 -25.64 -10.21
C GLY A 193 7.95 -26.71 -10.30
N SER A 194 7.85 -27.61 -9.30
CA SER A 194 6.74 -28.58 -9.21
C SER A 194 5.40 -27.87 -9.44
N PRO A 195 4.50 -28.39 -10.30
CA PRO A 195 3.18 -27.80 -10.55
C PRO A 195 2.42 -27.44 -9.26
N LEU A 196 2.67 -28.20 -8.19
CA LEU A 196 2.15 -27.94 -6.84
C LEU A 196 2.52 -26.55 -6.32
N LYS A 197 3.73 -26.03 -6.57
CA LYS A 197 4.16 -24.69 -6.13
C LYS A 197 3.25 -23.62 -6.73
N TYR A 198 2.91 -23.73 -8.01
CA TYR A 198 2.02 -22.78 -8.68
C TYR A 198 0.56 -22.92 -8.22
N VAL A 199 0.11 -24.13 -7.88
CA VAL A 199 -1.21 -24.37 -7.29
C VAL A 199 -1.31 -23.76 -5.89
N PHE A 200 -0.35 -24.03 -5.00
CA PHE A 200 -0.30 -23.44 -3.66
C PHE A 200 -0.18 -21.93 -3.71
N LEU A 201 0.60 -21.40 -4.65
CA LEU A 201 0.63 -19.98 -4.95
C LEU A 201 -0.78 -19.51 -5.35
N GLY A 202 -1.41 -20.09 -6.38
CA GLY A 202 -2.75 -19.70 -6.82
C GLY A 202 -3.79 -19.67 -5.69
N ILE A 203 -3.80 -20.71 -4.85
CA ILE A 203 -4.67 -20.79 -3.66
C ILE A 203 -4.34 -19.66 -2.67
N GLY A 204 -3.06 -19.45 -2.37
CA GLY A 204 -2.62 -18.37 -1.48
C GLY A 204 -3.01 -16.97 -2.00
N LEU A 205 -2.95 -16.74 -3.31
CA LEU A 205 -3.37 -15.48 -3.93
C LEU A 205 -4.88 -15.27 -3.75
N VAL A 206 -5.69 -16.28 -4.08
CA VAL A 206 -7.15 -16.22 -3.95
C VAL A 206 -7.54 -15.99 -2.48
N ALA A 207 -6.92 -16.71 -1.55
CA ALA A 207 -7.15 -16.54 -0.12
C ALA A 207 -6.78 -15.11 0.34
N THR A 208 -5.64 -14.58 -0.08
CA THR A 208 -5.18 -13.24 0.29
C THR A 208 -6.08 -12.15 -0.27
N ILE A 209 -6.53 -12.28 -1.52
CA ILE A 209 -7.50 -11.38 -2.13
C ILE A 209 -8.83 -11.46 -1.38
N ALA A 210 -9.34 -12.65 -1.11
CA ALA A 210 -10.61 -12.84 -0.40
C ALA A 210 -10.57 -12.18 0.98
N VAL A 211 -9.53 -12.47 1.78
CA VAL A 211 -9.33 -11.88 3.11
C VAL A 211 -9.25 -10.36 3.03
N THR A 212 -8.42 -9.83 2.13
CA THR A 212 -8.26 -8.38 1.96
C THR A 212 -9.59 -7.72 1.56
N VAL A 213 -10.33 -8.32 0.61
CA VAL A 213 -11.63 -7.80 0.18
C VAL A 213 -12.67 -7.86 1.30
N ILE A 214 -12.73 -8.96 2.06
CA ILE A 214 -13.65 -9.11 3.18
C ILE A 214 -13.36 -8.04 4.25
N ILE A 215 -12.08 -7.89 4.64
CA ILE A 215 -11.67 -6.89 5.63
C ILE A 215 -11.96 -5.48 5.13
N SER A 216 -11.59 -5.14 3.89
CA SER A 216 -11.87 -3.82 3.32
C SER A 216 -13.36 -3.54 3.19
N ARG A 217 -14.19 -4.54 2.84
CA ARG A 217 -15.65 -4.39 2.80
C ARG A 217 -16.23 -4.22 4.20
N ALA A 218 -15.76 -4.98 5.18
CA ALA A 218 -16.16 -4.84 6.58
C ALA A 218 -15.78 -3.45 7.12
N ALA A 219 -14.58 -2.96 6.82
CA ALA A 219 -14.12 -1.63 7.20
C ALA A 219 -14.97 -0.52 6.57
N LYS A 220 -15.28 -0.62 5.26
CA LYS A 220 -16.20 0.30 4.58
C LYS A 220 -17.60 0.31 5.23
N LYS A 221 -18.16 -0.86 5.53
CA LYS A 221 -19.48 -0.98 6.18
C LYS A 221 -19.46 -0.38 7.59
N ALA A 222 -18.40 -0.60 8.36
CA ALA A 222 -18.24 -0.02 9.70
C ALA A 222 -18.16 1.52 9.65
N LEU A 223 -17.41 2.07 8.68
CA LEU A 223 -17.31 3.51 8.46
C LEU A 223 -18.63 4.14 7.95
N ALA A 224 -19.47 3.38 7.25
CA ALA A 224 -20.78 3.86 6.81
C ALA A 224 -21.74 4.04 8.01
N LYS A 225 -21.66 3.15 9.00
CA LYS A 225 -22.50 3.21 10.21
C LYS A 225 -22.16 4.38 11.14
N THR A 226 -20.93 4.90 11.09
CA THR A 226 -20.50 6.06 11.90
C THR A 226 -20.86 7.42 11.27
N GLY A 227 -21.56 7.46 10.13
CA GLY A 227 -22.01 8.70 9.50
C GLY A 227 -20.94 9.46 8.71
N ALA A 228 -19.70 8.98 8.66
CA ALA A 228 -18.57 9.61 7.96
C ALA A 228 -18.71 9.65 6.42
N THR A 229 -19.75 9.03 5.86
CA THR A 229 -19.97 8.89 4.40
C THR A 229 -21.22 9.61 3.88
N LYS A 230 -21.96 10.36 4.71
CA LYS A 230 -23.04 11.21 4.18
C LYS A 230 -22.45 12.38 3.38
N LYS A 231 -22.26 12.16 2.08
CA LYS A 231 -22.19 13.20 1.06
C LYS A 231 -23.48 14.01 1.17
N LYS A 232 -23.38 15.25 1.64
CA LYS A 232 -24.35 16.31 1.29
C LYS A 232 -23.95 16.83 -0.09
#